data_AF-A0A2P4Y0B4-F1
#
_entry.id   AF-A0A2P4Y0B4-F1
#
_cell.length_a   1.000
_cell.length_b   1.000
_cell.length_c   1.000
_cell.angle_alpha   90.00
_cell.angle_beta   90.00
_cell.angle_gamma   90.00
#
_symmetry.space_group_name_H-M   'P 1'
#
loop_
_entity.id
_entity.type
_entity.pdbx_description
1 polymer ?
#
loop_
_entity_poly.entity_id
_entity_poly.type
_entity_poly.pdbx_seq_one_letter_code
_entity_poly.pdbx_strand_id
1 'polypeptide(L)'
;MKERAISVENDVLQLREEVKKLEIQHRVFMSSMFVKTPWKVVVEYFRVFRNGLTKECAVRRDPDSATRTSYSNESYLQWGFLSSTMASDVVGGSGLGVDQMMNDWKWISLLHEDFTTQLVCLEAGPGDLMIARTKVCVTFSLDTVQYAFPHLINAENWPLARKLIGQRLCMKGSTYFQWDTESRRVVSVQYDIDMLTPMLELLGNMDDVSCVFDNAHVTSACGLVADTSLTI
;
A
#
# COMPACT_ATOMS: atom_id res chain seq x y z
N MET A 1 -38.67 -25.68 -1.38
CA MET A 1 -38.62 -24.77 -2.55
C MET A 1 -37.75 -23.54 -2.31
N LYS A 2 -37.87 -22.84 -1.18
CA LYS A 2 -37.00 -21.67 -0.83
C LYS A 2 -35.49 -21.99 -0.78
N GLU A 3 -35.12 -23.16 -0.26
CA GLU A 3 -33.72 -23.57 -0.07
C GLU A 3 -32.94 -23.75 -1.39
N ARG A 4 -33.60 -24.29 -2.43
CA ARG A 4 -33.01 -24.43 -3.77
C ARG A 4 -32.85 -23.08 -4.48
N ALA A 5 -33.73 -22.11 -4.20
CA ALA A 5 -33.62 -20.78 -4.78
C ALA A 5 -32.41 -20.01 -4.23
N ILE A 6 -32.17 -20.11 -2.92
CA ILE A 6 -31.02 -19.48 -2.23
C ILE A 6 -29.69 -20.10 -2.69
N SER A 7 -29.64 -21.43 -2.86
CA SER A 7 -28.46 -22.12 -3.39
C SER A 7 -28.10 -21.64 -4.79
N VAL A 8 -29.10 -21.52 -5.68
CA VAL A 8 -28.87 -21.06 -7.05
C VAL A 8 -28.45 -19.59 -7.08
N GLU A 9 -28.99 -18.75 -6.20
CA GLU A 9 -28.54 -17.34 -6.08
C GLU A 9 -27.08 -17.23 -5.63
N ASN A 10 -26.65 -18.03 -4.65
CA ASN A 10 -25.24 -18.07 -4.22
C ASN A 10 -24.32 -18.58 -5.33
N ASP A 11 -24.70 -19.64 -6.04
CA ASP A 11 -23.91 -20.18 -7.15
C ASP A 11 -23.76 -19.16 -8.29
N VAL A 12 -24.82 -18.41 -8.61
CA VAL A 12 -24.78 -17.34 -9.61
C VAL A 12 -23.90 -16.18 -9.17
N LEU A 13 -23.90 -15.81 -7.88
CA LEU A 13 -23.01 -14.79 -7.34
C LEU A 13 -21.54 -15.24 -7.45
N GLN A 14 -21.24 -16.47 -7.05
CA GLN A 14 -19.89 -17.03 -7.11
C GLN A 14 -19.38 -17.12 -8.56
N LEU A 15 -20.21 -17.61 -9.48
CA LEU A 15 -19.85 -17.68 -10.91
C LEU A 15 -19.61 -16.28 -11.51
N ARG A 16 -20.38 -15.27 -11.10
CA ARG A 16 -20.16 -13.88 -11.55
C ARG A 16 -18.85 -13.31 -11.03
N GLU A 17 -18.47 -13.61 -9.79
CA GLU A 17 -17.17 -13.23 -9.25
C GLU A 17 -16.03 -13.95 -9.99
N GLU A 18 -16.18 -15.23 -10.31
CA GLU A 18 -15.20 -16.00 -11.06
C GLU A 18 -15.05 -15.53 -12.51
N VAL A 19 -16.14 -15.20 -13.20
CA VAL A 19 -16.08 -14.62 -14.55
C VAL A 19 -15.37 -13.28 -14.52
N LYS A 20 -15.70 -12.38 -13.58
CA LYS A 20 -14.97 -11.11 -13.42
C LYS A 20 -13.50 -11.33 -13.13
N LYS A 21 -13.17 -12.28 -12.24
CA LYS A 21 -11.80 -12.67 -11.92
C LYS A 21 -11.03 -13.09 -13.17
N LEU A 22 -11.63 -13.97 -13.96
CA LEU A 22 -11.05 -14.50 -15.20
C LEU A 22 -10.93 -13.43 -16.28
N GLU A 23 -11.92 -12.56 -16.45
CA GLU A 23 -11.86 -11.43 -17.39
C GLU A 23 -10.72 -10.46 -17.04
N ILE A 24 -10.52 -10.19 -15.76
CA ILE A 24 -9.41 -9.34 -15.33
C ILE A 24 -8.08 -10.07 -15.48
N GLN A 25 -7.99 -11.37 -15.13
CA GLN A 25 -6.80 -12.19 -15.41
C GLN A 25 -6.45 -12.18 -16.89
N HIS A 26 -7.46 -12.30 -17.77
CA HIS A 26 -7.29 -12.24 -19.21
C HIS A 26 -6.83 -10.84 -19.65
N ARG A 27 -7.40 -9.76 -19.14
CA ARG A 27 -6.96 -8.39 -19.46
C ARG A 27 -5.53 -8.12 -19.02
N VAL A 28 -5.16 -8.61 -17.84
CA VAL A 28 -3.81 -8.53 -17.27
C VAL A 28 -2.82 -9.36 -18.10
N PHE A 29 -3.22 -10.56 -18.52
CA PHE A 29 -2.45 -11.40 -19.44
C PHE A 29 -2.27 -10.76 -20.82
N MET A 30 -3.32 -10.13 -21.34
CA MET A 30 -3.24 -9.38 -22.61
C MET A 30 -2.32 -8.15 -22.48
N SER A 31 -2.31 -7.48 -21.32
CA SER A 31 -1.37 -6.38 -21.07
C SER A 31 0.07 -6.87 -20.90
N SER A 32 0.28 -8.10 -20.41
CA SER A 32 1.60 -8.70 -20.31
C SER A 32 2.18 -9.16 -21.65
N MET A 33 1.34 -9.25 -22.69
CA MET A 33 1.74 -9.58 -24.05
C MET A 33 2.51 -8.44 -24.75
N PHE A 34 2.40 -7.20 -24.27
CA PHE A 34 3.25 -6.10 -24.72
C PHE A 34 4.64 -6.18 -24.09
N VAL A 35 5.68 -5.81 -24.86
CA VAL A 35 7.05 -5.72 -24.34
C VAL A 35 7.10 -4.76 -23.16
N LYS A 36 7.28 -5.31 -21.96
CA LYS A 36 7.43 -4.54 -20.72
C LYS A 36 8.84 -3.96 -20.69
N THR A 37 8.93 -2.64 -20.63
CA THR A 37 10.16 -1.97 -20.24
C THR A 37 10.07 -1.60 -18.76
N PRO A 38 11.19 -1.60 -18.02
CA PRO A 38 11.19 -1.22 -16.61
C PRO A 38 10.55 0.18 -16.41
N TRP A 39 10.87 1.12 -17.29
CA TRP A 39 10.28 2.46 -17.31
C TRP A 39 8.75 2.49 -17.36
N LYS A 40 8.15 1.72 -18.29
CA LYS A 40 6.69 1.67 -18.42
C LYS A 40 6.05 1.04 -17.19
N VAL A 41 6.66 -0.02 -16.65
CA VAL A 41 6.17 -0.68 -15.44
C VAL A 41 6.18 0.27 -14.25
N VAL A 42 7.27 1.02 -14.04
CA VAL A 42 7.38 1.95 -12.91
C VAL A 42 6.42 3.14 -13.06
N VAL A 43 6.29 3.73 -14.24
CA VAL A 43 5.29 4.80 -14.49
C VAL A 43 3.87 4.29 -14.23
N GLU A 44 3.57 3.09 -14.70
CA GLU A 44 2.26 2.48 -14.52
C GLU A 44 1.98 2.13 -13.06
N TYR A 45 2.99 1.72 -12.29
CA TYR A 45 2.87 1.50 -10.85
C TYR A 45 2.35 2.77 -10.15
N PHE A 46 2.96 3.93 -10.39
CA PHE A 46 2.50 5.19 -9.79
C PHE A 46 1.15 5.66 -10.31
N ARG A 47 0.75 5.26 -11.52
CA ARG A 47 -0.60 5.52 -12.04
C ARG A 47 -1.64 4.67 -11.32
N VAL A 48 -1.35 3.38 -11.15
CA VAL A 48 -2.26 2.38 -10.54
C VAL A 48 -2.42 2.61 -9.05
N PHE A 49 -1.35 2.98 -8.35
CA PHE A 49 -1.35 3.21 -6.90
C PHE A 49 -1.39 4.70 -6.52
N ARG A 50 -1.74 5.58 -7.47
CA ARG A 50 -1.75 7.04 -7.27
C ARG A 50 -2.49 7.47 -6.00
N ASN A 51 -3.60 6.79 -5.70
CA ASN A 51 -4.47 7.08 -4.56
C ASN A 51 -4.49 5.93 -3.52
N GLY A 52 -3.49 5.04 -3.55
CA GLY A 52 -3.50 3.84 -2.69
C GLY A 52 -4.64 2.87 -3.02
N LEU A 53 -5.15 2.18 -2.00
CA LEU A 53 -6.39 1.40 -2.11
C LEU A 53 -7.53 2.15 -1.41
N THR A 54 -8.75 1.84 -1.79
CA THR A 54 -9.95 2.36 -1.13
C THR A 54 -10.12 1.68 0.25
N LYS A 55 -10.51 2.41 1.30
CA LYS A 55 -10.74 1.87 2.67
C LYS A 55 -11.65 0.62 2.70
N GLU A 56 -12.64 0.55 1.81
CA GLU A 56 -13.53 -0.61 1.65
C GLU A 56 -12.77 -1.93 1.36
N CYS A 57 -11.55 -1.84 0.84
CA CYS A 57 -10.68 -2.97 0.53
C CYS A 57 -9.93 -3.50 1.75
N ALA A 58 -9.75 -2.68 2.78
CA ALA A 58 -9.10 -3.05 4.04
C ALA A 58 -10.06 -3.79 5.00
N VAL A 59 -11.37 -3.53 4.89
CA VAL A 59 -12.40 -3.97 5.85
C VAL A 59 -13.04 -5.32 5.49
N ARG A 60 -12.88 -5.83 4.26
CA ARG A 60 -13.44 -7.14 3.85
C ARG A 60 -12.67 -8.30 4.47
N ARG A 61 -12.97 -8.57 5.74
CA ARG A 61 -12.77 -9.86 6.40
C ARG A 61 -14.00 -10.70 6.10
N ASP A 62 -13.86 -11.68 5.23
CA ASP A 62 -14.87 -12.71 5.07
C ASP A 62 -14.66 -13.74 6.21
N PRO A 63 -15.58 -13.86 7.19
CA PRO A 63 -15.37 -14.72 8.35
C PRO A 63 -15.35 -16.22 8.01
N ASP A 64 -15.83 -16.62 6.83
CA ASP A 64 -16.06 -18.02 6.46
C ASP A 64 -15.10 -18.59 5.39
N SER A 65 -14.16 -17.81 4.85
CA SER A 65 -13.26 -18.30 3.79
C SER A 65 -11.80 -18.39 4.22
N ALA A 66 -11.45 -19.55 4.81
CA ALA A 66 -10.07 -19.93 5.16
C ALA A 66 -9.09 -20.01 3.95
N THR A 67 -9.48 -19.58 2.73
CA THR A 67 -8.66 -19.71 1.52
C THR A 67 -8.84 -18.64 0.43
N ARG A 68 -9.67 -17.59 0.58
CA ARG A 68 -9.83 -16.57 -0.48
C ARG A 68 -9.85 -15.14 0.06
N THR A 69 -8.73 -14.43 -0.09
CA THR A 69 -8.68 -12.96 0.03
C THR A 69 -9.62 -12.36 -1.02
N SER A 70 -10.79 -11.87 -0.60
CA SER A 70 -11.75 -11.22 -1.48
C SER A 70 -11.33 -9.77 -1.73
N TYR A 71 -10.77 -9.50 -2.91
CA TYR A 71 -10.45 -8.15 -3.34
C TYR A 71 -11.72 -7.47 -3.89
N SER A 72 -11.91 -6.18 -3.60
CA SER A 72 -12.86 -5.35 -4.35
C SER A 72 -12.43 -5.26 -5.82
N ASN A 73 -13.32 -4.82 -6.73
CA ASN A 73 -12.99 -4.71 -8.16
C ASN A 73 -11.75 -3.83 -8.42
N GLU A 74 -11.58 -2.75 -7.66
CA GLU A 74 -10.41 -1.87 -7.77
C GLU A 74 -9.15 -2.58 -7.27
N SER A 75 -9.20 -3.14 -6.06
CA SER A 75 -8.09 -3.92 -5.48
C SER A 75 -7.62 -5.05 -6.38
N TYR A 76 -8.54 -5.64 -7.15
CA TYR A 76 -8.20 -6.69 -8.10
C TYR A 76 -7.40 -6.18 -9.30
N LEU A 77 -7.61 -4.93 -9.74
CA LEU A 77 -6.78 -4.30 -10.78
C LEU A 77 -5.36 -4.04 -10.28
N GLN A 78 -5.22 -3.55 -9.04
CA GLN A 78 -3.91 -3.33 -8.41
C GLN A 78 -3.16 -4.65 -8.19
N TRP A 79 -3.82 -5.66 -7.61
CA TRP A 79 -3.25 -6.99 -7.45
C TRP A 79 -2.86 -7.60 -8.80
N GLY A 80 -3.75 -7.57 -9.80
CA GLY A 80 -3.49 -8.11 -11.13
C GLY A 80 -2.31 -7.42 -11.82
N PHE A 81 -2.20 -6.09 -11.68
CA PHE A 81 -1.03 -5.36 -12.16
C PHE A 81 0.26 -5.88 -11.51
N LEU A 82 0.30 -5.97 -10.17
CA LEU A 82 1.46 -6.50 -9.44
C LEU A 82 1.78 -7.94 -9.85
N SER A 83 0.82 -8.86 -9.85
CA SER A 83 1.02 -10.27 -10.23
C SER A 83 1.57 -10.44 -11.65
N SER A 84 1.27 -9.50 -12.55
CA SER A 84 1.77 -9.55 -13.92
C SER A 84 3.14 -8.93 -14.10
N THR A 85 3.54 -7.97 -13.26
CA THR A 85 4.75 -7.16 -13.45
C THR A 85 5.86 -7.47 -12.46
N MET A 86 5.51 -8.04 -11.31
CA MET A 86 6.43 -8.40 -10.24
C MET A 86 6.76 -9.90 -10.31
N ALA A 87 7.92 -10.28 -9.80
CA ALA A 87 8.24 -11.68 -9.51
C ALA A 87 7.32 -12.19 -8.38
N SER A 88 7.08 -13.50 -8.33
CA SER A 88 6.21 -14.09 -7.29
C SER A 88 6.77 -13.90 -5.88
N ASP A 89 8.08 -13.81 -5.77
CA ASP A 89 8.89 -13.63 -4.56
C ASP A 89 9.49 -12.22 -4.47
N VAL A 90 8.88 -11.23 -5.14
CA VAL A 90 9.33 -9.83 -5.11
C VAL A 90 9.60 -9.35 -3.68
N VAL A 91 10.76 -8.75 -3.46
CA VAL A 91 11.15 -8.23 -2.14
C VAL A 91 10.57 -6.83 -1.96
N GLY A 92 9.52 -6.70 -1.14
CA GLY A 92 8.91 -5.44 -0.74
C GLY A 92 9.53 -4.83 0.51
N GLY A 93 8.94 -3.74 1.01
CA GLY A 93 9.42 -3.05 2.21
C GLY A 93 9.19 -3.81 3.52
N SER A 94 8.14 -4.64 3.60
CA SER A 94 7.78 -5.39 4.81
C SER A 94 7.92 -6.92 4.68
N GLY A 95 8.23 -7.44 3.49
CA GLY A 95 8.35 -8.88 3.25
C GLY A 95 8.34 -9.27 1.78
N LEU A 96 7.99 -10.53 1.50
CA LEU A 96 8.10 -11.15 0.18
C LEU A 96 6.74 -11.35 -0.50
N GLY A 97 6.71 -11.13 -1.81
CA GLY A 97 5.60 -11.49 -2.69
C GLY A 97 4.50 -10.44 -2.82
N VAL A 98 3.67 -10.64 -3.84
CA VAL A 98 2.61 -9.69 -4.22
C VAL A 98 1.54 -9.54 -3.15
N ASP A 99 1.19 -10.62 -2.45
CA ASP A 99 0.17 -10.56 -1.40
C ASP A 99 0.66 -9.73 -0.19
N GLN A 100 1.94 -9.79 0.14
CA GLN A 100 2.52 -8.94 1.19
C GLN A 100 2.50 -7.46 0.77
N MET A 101 2.86 -7.14 -0.48
CA MET A 101 2.73 -5.78 -1.00
C MET A 101 1.29 -5.26 -0.95
N MET A 102 0.30 -6.12 -1.25
CA MET A 102 -1.10 -5.72 -1.12
C MET A 102 -1.52 -5.50 0.33
N ASN A 103 -0.95 -6.25 1.29
CA ASN A 103 -1.19 -6.01 2.71
C ASN A 103 -0.59 -4.67 3.18
N ASP A 104 0.59 -4.29 2.69
CA ASP A 104 1.16 -2.95 2.95
C ASP A 104 0.20 -1.85 2.46
N TRP A 105 -0.34 -2.00 1.26
CA TRP A 105 -1.29 -1.04 0.71
C TRP A 105 -2.61 -1.00 1.48
N LYS A 106 -3.11 -2.12 2.00
CA LYS A 106 -4.29 -2.14 2.88
C LYS A 106 -4.01 -1.38 4.18
N TRP A 107 -2.84 -1.57 4.77
CA TRP A 107 -2.40 -0.82 5.94
C TRP A 107 -2.33 0.68 5.69
N ILE A 108 -1.72 1.10 4.58
CA ILE A 108 -1.68 2.51 4.17
C ILE A 108 -3.10 3.08 4.04
N SER A 109 -4.02 2.30 3.48
CA SER A 109 -5.41 2.73 3.26
C SER A 109 -6.21 2.85 4.56
N LEU A 110 -5.88 2.02 5.57
CA LEU A 110 -6.43 2.15 6.92
C LEU A 110 -5.94 3.43 7.59
N LEU A 111 -4.64 3.73 7.47
CA LEU A 111 -4.02 4.91 8.07
C LEU A 111 -4.42 6.21 7.37
N HIS A 112 -4.54 6.20 6.04
CA HIS A 112 -4.62 7.41 5.22
C HIS A 112 -5.69 7.28 4.13
N GLU A 113 -6.86 7.85 4.38
CA GLU A 113 -7.98 7.85 3.43
C GLU A 113 -7.69 8.64 2.17
N ASP A 114 -6.94 9.73 2.29
CA ASP A 114 -6.65 10.68 1.22
C ASP A 114 -5.22 10.52 0.68
N PHE A 115 -4.65 9.32 0.82
CA PHE A 115 -3.30 9.02 0.34
C PHE A 115 -3.16 9.42 -1.13
N THR A 116 -2.09 10.15 -1.43
CA THR A 116 -1.73 10.48 -2.81
C THR A 116 -0.23 10.34 -3.02
N THR A 117 0.16 9.74 -4.14
CA THR A 117 1.56 9.70 -4.58
C THR A 117 1.69 10.27 -5.99
N GLN A 118 2.72 11.06 -6.20
CA GLN A 118 3.06 11.65 -7.48
C GLN A 118 4.49 11.27 -7.86
N LEU A 119 4.66 10.69 -9.05
CA LEU A 119 5.97 10.53 -9.67
C LEU A 119 6.48 11.90 -10.13
N VAL A 120 7.58 12.35 -9.54
CA VAL A 120 8.26 13.61 -9.88
C VAL A 120 9.29 13.37 -10.96
N CYS A 121 10.08 12.31 -10.82
CA CYS A 121 11.18 11.99 -11.71
C CYS A 121 11.42 10.48 -11.71
N LEU A 122 11.86 9.94 -12.84
CA LEU A 122 12.28 8.56 -12.98
C LEU A 122 13.67 8.53 -13.63
N GLU A 123 14.59 7.80 -13.02
CA GLU A 123 16.00 7.73 -13.40
C GLU A 123 16.48 6.27 -13.44
N ALA A 124 17.50 6.01 -14.25
CA ALA A 124 18.23 4.75 -14.19
C ALA A 124 19.28 4.81 -13.07
N GLY A 125 19.30 3.79 -12.23
CA GLY A 125 20.34 3.51 -11.26
C GLY A 125 21.33 2.44 -11.75
N PRO A 126 22.28 2.03 -10.89
CA PRO A 126 23.21 0.95 -11.22
C PRO A 126 22.48 -0.40 -11.33
N GLY A 127 22.96 -1.29 -12.21
CA GLY A 127 22.54 -2.70 -12.25
C GLY A 127 21.04 -2.92 -12.40
N ASP A 128 20.44 -2.43 -13.49
CA ASP A 128 18.99 -2.56 -13.80
C ASP A 128 18.04 -1.98 -12.72
N LEU A 129 18.56 -1.13 -11.84
CA LEU A 129 17.77 -0.39 -10.86
C LEU A 129 17.05 0.78 -11.52
N MET A 130 15.78 0.98 -11.20
CA MET A 130 15.02 2.19 -11.51
C MET A 130 14.77 2.99 -10.24
N ILE A 131 15.09 4.28 -10.26
CA ILE A 131 14.93 5.18 -9.13
C ILE A 131 13.81 6.17 -9.45
N ALA A 132 12.70 6.08 -8.73
CA ALA A 132 11.57 6.97 -8.84
C ALA A 132 11.57 7.96 -7.68
N ARG A 133 11.69 9.26 -7.96
CA ARG A 133 11.47 10.30 -6.94
C ARG A 133 10.01 10.67 -6.89
N THR A 134 9.47 10.72 -5.69
CA THR A 134 8.04 10.86 -5.45
C THR A 134 7.74 11.99 -4.48
N LYS A 135 6.51 12.51 -4.59
CA LYS A 135 5.88 13.34 -3.56
C LYS A 135 4.67 12.57 -3.04
N VAL A 136 4.68 12.27 -1.76
CA VAL A 136 3.60 11.55 -1.07
C VAL A 136 2.89 12.54 -0.16
N CYS A 137 1.57 12.64 -0.23
CA CYS A 137 0.80 13.48 0.67
C CYS A 137 -0.33 12.69 1.32
N VAL A 138 -0.49 12.89 2.63
CA VAL A 138 -1.49 12.23 3.48
C VAL A 138 -2.02 13.23 4.51
N THR A 139 -3.25 13.05 4.96
CA THR A 139 -3.78 13.76 6.12
C THR A 139 -3.77 12.84 7.34
N PHE A 140 -3.22 13.32 8.45
CA PHE A 140 -3.23 12.57 9.70
C PHE A 140 -4.61 12.66 10.32
N SER A 141 -5.32 11.54 10.32
CA SER A 141 -6.65 11.38 10.93
C SER A 141 -6.52 10.86 12.36
N LEU A 142 -7.66 10.75 13.06
CA LEU A 142 -7.69 10.05 14.35
C LEU A 142 -7.25 8.59 14.18
N ASP A 143 -7.67 7.91 13.11
CA ASP A 143 -7.24 6.54 12.79
C ASP A 143 -5.72 6.46 12.63
N THR A 144 -5.12 7.44 11.93
CA THR A 144 -3.66 7.51 11.78
C THR A 144 -2.98 7.56 13.15
N VAL A 145 -3.43 8.43 14.06
CA VAL A 145 -2.85 8.50 15.41
C VAL A 145 -3.10 7.21 16.19
N GLN A 146 -4.30 6.64 16.11
CA GLN A 146 -4.65 5.42 16.83
C GLN A 146 -3.84 4.21 16.41
N TYR A 147 -3.55 4.06 15.12
CA TYR A 147 -2.85 2.87 14.61
C TYR A 147 -1.34 3.07 14.50
N ALA A 148 -0.88 4.27 14.11
CA ALA A 148 0.56 4.54 13.89
C ALA A 148 1.26 5.12 15.12
N PHE A 149 0.55 5.87 15.97
CA PHE A 149 1.10 6.56 17.15
C PHE A 149 0.24 6.34 18.41
N PRO A 150 -0.12 5.09 18.74
CA PRO A 150 -1.11 4.81 19.80
C PRO A 150 -0.72 5.36 21.17
N HIS A 151 0.58 5.45 21.45
CA HIS A 151 1.13 6.00 22.70
C HIS A 151 0.82 7.48 22.88
N LEU A 152 0.41 8.20 21.84
CA LEU A 152 -0.04 9.59 21.96
C LEU A 152 -1.48 9.73 22.48
N ILE A 153 -2.24 8.62 22.53
CA ILE A 153 -3.61 8.59 23.08
C ILE A 153 -3.56 8.36 24.59
N ASN A 154 -2.92 9.29 25.30
CA ASN A 154 -2.91 9.35 26.75
C ASN A 154 -2.97 10.83 27.21
N ALA A 155 -3.27 11.08 28.48
CA ALA A 155 -3.45 12.44 28.99
C ALA A 155 -2.20 13.34 28.83
N GLU A 156 -1.00 12.77 28.90
CA GLU A 156 0.27 13.49 28.83
C GLU A 156 0.61 13.91 27.38
N ASN A 157 0.42 12.99 26.43
CA ASN A 157 0.82 13.16 25.03
C ASN A 157 -0.33 13.63 24.11
N TRP A 158 -1.57 13.69 24.62
CA TRP A 158 -2.72 14.17 23.85
C TRP A 158 -2.54 15.55 23.20
N PRO A 159 -1.83 16.53 23.83
CA PRO A 159 -1.53 17.80 23.17
C PRO A 159 -0.74 17.62 21.87
N LEU A 160 0.18 16.66 21.79
CA LEU A 160 0.91 16.33 20.56
C LEU A 160 0.00 15.66 19.54
N ALA A 161 -0.80 14.66 19.94
CA ALA A 161 -1.79 14.05 19.06
C ALA A 161 -2.73 15.09 18.42
N ARG A 162 -3.18 16.07 19.19
CA ARG A 162 -4.04 17.16 18.69
C ARG A 162 -3.35 18.08 17.69
N LYS A 163 -2.03 18.28 17.79
CA LYS A 163 -1.28 19.03 16.77
C LYS A 163 -1.22 18.26 15.45
N LEU A 164 -1.18 16.93 15.51
CA LEU A 164 -1.08 16.05 14.34
C LEU A 164 -2.42 15.86 13.61
N ILE A 165 -3.52 15.68 14.35
CA ILE A 165 -4.82 15.38 13.75
C ILE A 165 -5.31 16.54 12.87
N GLY A 166 -5.74 16.20 11.65
CA GLY A 166 -6.19 17.12 10.62
C GLY A 166 -5.08 17.76 9.81
N GLN A 167 -3.81 17.51 10.13
CA GLN A 167 -2.69 18.08 9.37
C GLN A 167 -2.42 17.28 8.11
N ARG A 168 -2.25 17.99 7.00
CA ARG A 168 -1.82 17.43 5.73
C ARG A 168 -0.29 17.48 5.65
N LEU A 169 0.36 16.33 5.68
CA LEU A 169 1.79 16.21 5.47
C LEU A 169 2.08 15.87 4.01
N CYS A 170 3.06 16.54 3.42
CA CYS A 170 3.59 16.23 2.11
C CYS A 170 5.09 15.92 2.23
N MET A 171 5.43 14.68 1.95
CA MET A 171 6.75 14.08 2.11
C MET A 171 7.42 13.89 0.75
N LYS A 172 8.75 14.01 0.73
CA LYS A 172 9.56 13.62 -0.43
C LYS A 172 9.96 12.17 -0.24
N GLY A 173 9.84 11.38 -1.30
CA GLY A 173 10.21 9.97 -1.27
C GLY A 173 11.08 9.58 -2.46
N SER A 174 11.73 8.44 -2.31
CA SER A 174 12.33 7.69 -3.40
C SER A 174 11.84 6.25 -3.33
N THR A 175 11.56 5.65 -4.48
CA THR A 175 11.23 4.23 -4.61
C THR A 175 12.17 3.60 -5.61
N TYR A 176 12.73 2.47 -5.23
CA TYR A 176 13.79 1.75 -5.92
C TYR A 176 13.20 0.44 -6.44
N PHE A 177 13.15 0.29 -7.77
CA PHE A 177 12.64 -0.92 -8.41
C PHE A 177 13.79 -1.67 -9.05
N GLN A 178 14.11 -2.85 -8.52
CA GLN A 178 15.09 -3.73 -9.13
C GLN A 178 14.41 -4.51 -10.24
N TRP A 179 14.89 -4.34 -11.47
CA TRP A 179 14.42 -5.09 -12.63
C TRP A 179 15.28 -6.33 -12.85
N ASP A 180 14.62 -7.43 -13.23
CA ASP A 180 15.29 -8.60 -13.80
C ASP A 180 15.00 -8.68 -15.30
N THR A 181 16.07 -8.57 -16.09
CA THR A 181 16.00 -8.56 -17.55
C THR A 181 15.62 -9.92 -18.12
N GLU A 182 15.95 -11.03 -17.43
CA GLU A 182 15.63 -12.39 -17.89
C GLU A 182 14.13 -12.69 -17.74
N SER A 183 13.59 -12.55 -16.53
CA SER A 183 12.15 -12.78 -16.28
C SER A 183 11.25 -11.63 -16.75
N ARG A 184 11.82 -10.47 -17.11
CA ARG A 184 11.11 -9.23 -17.44
C ARG A 184 10.12 -8.82 -16.36
N ARG A 185 10.56 -8.90 -15.11
CA ARG A 185 9.78 -8.59 -13.92
C ARG A 185 10.59 -7.77 -12.94
N VAL A 186 9.88 -7.08 -12.06
CA VAL A 186 10.47 -6.42 -10.91
C VAL A 186 10.66 -7.45 -9.80
N VAL A 187 11.88 -7.55 -9.29
CA VAL A 187 12.26 -8.51 -8.23
C VAL A 187 12.39 -7.85 -6.86
N SER A 188 12.48 -6.52 -6.80
CA SER A 188 12.45 -5.78 -5.53
C SER A 188 11.82 -4.40 -5.70
N VAL A 189 11.08 -3.98 -4.67
CA VAL A 189 10.54 -2.63 -4.50
C VAL A 189 10.87 -2.16 -3.10
N GLN A 190 11.80 -1.22 -2.99
CA GLN A 190 12.18 -0.57 -1.72
C GLN A 190 11.80 0.90 -1.77
N TYR A 191 11.58 1.53 -0.63
CA TYR A 191 11.26 2.95 -0.57
C TYR A 191 11.93 3.60 0.62
N ASP A 192 12.13 4.91 0.49
CA ASP A 192 12.62 5.79 1.54
C ASP A 192 11.83 7.09 1.44
N ILE A 193 11.14 7.46 2.52
CA ILE A 193 10.23 8.61 2.56
C ILE A 193 10.59 9.49 3.74
N ASP A 194 10.84 10.76 3.49
CA ASP A 194 11.20 11.72 4.53
C ASP A 194 9.95 12.27 5.23
N MET A 195 9.57 11.62 6.33
CA MET A 195 8.54 12.12 7.26
C MET A 195 9.13 13.05 8.33
N LEU A 196 10.43 12.99 8.61
CA LEU A 196 11.07 13.82 9.64
C LEU A 196 10.95 15.30 9.31
N THR A 197 11.28 15.71 8.08
CA THR A 197 11.25 17.11 7.68
C THR A 197 9.89 17.77 7.90
N PRO A 198 8.77 17.26 7.35
CA PRO A 198 7.47 17.90 7.56
C PRO A 198 6.97 17.79 9.00
N MET A 199 7.38 16.76 9.76
CA MET A 199 7.07 16.67 11.20
C MET A 199 7.80 17.72 12.02
N LEU A 200 9.06 17.98 11.73
CA LEU A 200 9.84 19.03 12.39
C LEU A 200 9.28 20.42 12.06
N GLU A 201 8.89 20.66 10.80
CA GLU A 201 8.21 21.90 10.40
C GLU A 201 6.88 22.10 11.14
N LEU A 202 6.10 21.02 11.33
CA LEU A 202 4.81 21.07 12.01
C LEU A 202 4.93 21.29 13.52
N LEU A 203 5.85 20.59 14.19
CA LEU A 203 5.99 20.59 15.64
C LEU A 203 6.92 21.70 16.15
N GLY A 204 7.83 22.16 15.29
CA GLY A 204 8.73 23.30 15.54
C GLY A 204 9.95 22.98 16.40
N ASN A 205 10.11 21.74 16.88
CA ASN A 205 11.25 21.32 17.69
C ASN A 205 11.49 19.80 17.60
N MET A 206 12.72 19.36 17.86
CA MET A 206 13.12 17.95 17.72
C MET A 206 12.66 17.09 18.91
N ASP A 207 12.46 17.67 20.09
CA ASP A 207 12.02 16.94 21.28
C ASP A 207 10.60 16.38 21.08
N ASP A 208 9.68 17.20 20.58
CA ASP A 208 8.32 16.81 20.20
C ASP A 208 8.34 15.76 19.08
N VAL A 209 9.21 15.92 18.06
CA VAL A 209 9.36 14.93 16.98
C VAL A 209 9.83 13.59 17.53
N SER A 210 10.85 13.61 18.40
CA SER A 210 11.35 12.40 19.06
C SER A 210 10.26 11.73 19.90
N CYS A 211 9.46 12.50 20.64
CA CYS A 211 8.34 11.98 21.42
C CYS A 211 7.25 11.35 20.54
N VAL A 212 6.96 11.93 19.37
CA VAL A 212 6.00 11.34 18.43
C VAL A 212 6.48 9.98 17.90
N PHE A 213 7.78 9.84 17.61
CA PHE A 213 8.32 8.58 17.09
C PHE A 213 8.73 7.57 18.19
N ASP A 214 8.73 7.97 19.46
CA ASP A 214 9.00 7.07 20.58
C ASP A 214 7.87 6.05 20.75
N ASN A 215 8.13 4.76 20.58
CA ASN A 215 7.11 3.70 20.58
C ASN A 215 6.03 3.83 19.49
N ALA A 216 6.31 4.56 18.41
CA ALA A 216 5.45 4.56 17.24
C ALA A 216 5.50 3.21 16.49
N HIS A 217 4.39 2.82 15.88
CA HIS A 217 4.32 1.65 15.00
C HIS A 217 4.83 1.94 13.58
N VAL A 218 5.18 3.19 13.29
CA VAL A 218 5.76 3.63 12.03
C VAL A 218 7.11 4.29 12.27
N THR A 219 8.07 4.01 11.40
CA THR A 219 9.36 4.68 11.42
C THR A 219 9.25 6.03 10.74
N SER A 220 10.25 6.88 10.98
CA SER A 220 10.36 8.17 10.30
C SER A 220 10.63 8.07 8.80
N ALA A 221 10.95 6.86 8.31
CA ALA A 221 11.07 6.51 6.89
C ALA A 221 9.76 5.94 6.29
N CYS A 222 8.65 6.04 7.04
CA CYS A 222 7.34 5.46 6.73
C CYS A 222 7.31 3.92 6.62
N GLY A 223 8.31 3.22 7.18
CA GLY A 223 8.28 1.77 7.31
C GLY A 223 7.43 1.34 8.50
N LEU A 224 6.81 0.16 8.44
CA LEU A 224 6.14 -0.43 9.60
C LEU A 224 7.19 -0.97 10.58
N VAL A 225 7.03 -0.65 11.86
CA VAL A 225 7.81 -1.29 12.93
C VAL A 225 7.10 -2.60 13.24
N ALA A 226 7.78 -3.72 13.02
CA ALA A 226 7.25 -5.03 13.38
C ALA A 226 7.12 -5.11 14.90
N ASP A 227 5.91 -4.94 15.42
CA ASP A 227 5.58 -5.31 16.79
C ASP A 227 4.96 -6.71 16.78
N THR A 228 5.56 -7.63 17.54
CA THR A 228 5.14 -9.03 17.76
C THR A 228 3.74 -9.20 18.37
N SER A 229 3.00 -8.11 18.51
CA SER A 229 1.76 -8.03 19.30
C SER A 229 0.52 -7.68 18.47
N LEU A 230 0.66 -7.30 17.20
CA LEU A 230 -0.49 -7.04 16.33
C LEU A 230 -0.89 -8.31 15.58
N THR A 231 -1.59 -9.20 16.29
CA THR A 231 -2.50 -10.12 15.62
C THR A 231 -3.69 -9.29 15.16
N ILE A 232 -3.66 -8.81 13.91
CA ILE A 232 -4.91 -8.37 13.26
C ILE A 232 -5.78 -9.58 13.08
#